data_AF-A0A150JC98-F1
#
_entry.id   AF-A0A150JC98-F1
#
_cell.length_a   1.000
_cell.length_b   1.000
_cell.length_c   1.000
_cell.angle_alpha   90.00
_cell.angle_beta   90.00
_cell.angle_gamma   90.00
#
_symmetry.space_group_name_H-M   'P 1'
#
loop_
_entity.id
_entity.type
_entity.pdbx_description
1 polymer ?
#
loop_
_entity_poly.entity_id
_entity_poly.type
_entity_poly.pdbx_seq_one_letter_code
_entity_poly.pdbx_strand_id
1 'polypeptide(L)' 'MDSKIKDLTIEEFRLLLSNTLKEVMEDLKEDMLALSSQDYIDSIKESRKDYKEGKFKNLEDILNV' A
#
# COMPACT_ATOMS: atom_id res chain seq x y z
N MET A 1 -21.22 15.77 -13.84
CA MET A 1 -21.94 14.73 -14.60
C MET A 1 -21.75 13.43 -13.83
N ASP A 2 -22.81 12.77 -13.42
CA ASP A 2 -22.72 11.44 -12.80
C ASP A 2 -22.39 10.42 -13.90
N SER A 3 -21.16 9.91 -13.90
CA SER A 3 -20.77 8.78 -14.75
C SER A 3 -21.40 7.51 -14.21
N LYS A 4 -22.14 6.77 -15.05
CA LYS A 4 -22.74 5.49 -14.68
C LYS A 4 -22.04 4.35 -15.41
N ILE A 5 -21.82 3.23 -14.72
CA ILE A 5 -21.18 2.04 -15.30
C ILE A 5 -21.92 1.55 -16.56
N LYS A 6 -23.25 1.65 -16.59
CA LYS A 6 -24.07 1.26 -17.74
C LYS A 6 -23.83 2.09 -19.01
N ASP A 7 -23.17 3.24 -18.87
CA ASP A 7 -22.87 4.13 -19.98
C ASP A 7 -21.52 3.78 -20.64
N LEU A 8 -20.78 2.80 -20.10
CA LEU A 8 -19.52 2.32 -20.65
C LEU A 8 -19.76 1.41 -21.87
N THR A 9 -18.91 1.56 -22.88
CA THR A 9 -18.73 0.54 -23.90
C THR A 9 -18.11 -0.72 -23.29
N ILE A 10 -18.22 -1.84 -24.00
CA ILE A 10 -17.60 -3.11 -23.57
C ILE A 10 -16.09 -2.96 -23.36
N GLU A 11 -15.42 -2.20 -24.22
CA GLU A 11 -13.97 -1.98 -24.12
C GLU A 11 -13.59 -1.12 -22.92
N GLU A 12 -14.33 -0.04 -22.65
CA GLU A 12 -14.09 0.78 -21.45
C GLU A 12 -14.37 0.00 -20.17
N PHE A 13 -15.41 -0.84 -20.16
CA PHE A 13 -15.70 -1.71 -19.02
C PHE A 13 -14.61 -2.76 -18.79
N ARG A 14 -14.11 -3.40 -19.85
CA ARG A 14 -12.97 -4.34 -19.78
C ARG A 14 -11.71 -3.66 -19.27
N LEU A 15 -11.44 -2.44 -19.72
CA LEU A 15 -10.29 -1.66 -19.28
C LEU A 15 -10.39 -1.32 -17.79
N LEU A 16 -11.56 -0.85 -17.33
CA LEU A 16 -11.81 -0.56 -15.92
C LEU A 16 -11.57 -1.80 -15.05
N LEU A 17 -12.14 -2.94 -15.43
CA LEU A 17 -11.95 -4.20 -14.71
C LEU A 17 -10.49 -4.64 -14.71
N SER A 18 -9.81 -4.56 -15.85
CA SER A 18 -8.40 -4.99 -15.97
C SER A 18 -7.49 -4.14 -15.08
N ASN A 19 -7.71 -2.83 -15.03
CA ASN A 19 -6.94 -1.93 -14.16
C ASN A 19 -7.20 -2.24 -12.69
N THR A 20 -8.48 -2.39 -12.30
CA THR A 20 -8.85 -2.70 -10.91
C THR A 20 -8.24 -4.04 -10.46
N LEU A 21 -8.34 -5.07 -11.30
CA LEU A 21 -7.76 -6.39 -10.99
C LEU A 21 -6.24 -6.33 -10.91
N LYS A 22 -5.60 -5.53 -11.77
CA LYS A 22 -4.15 -5.34 -11.75
C LYS A 22 -3.70 -4.71 -10.44
N GLU A 23 -4.34 -3.62 -10.00
CA GLU A 23 -4.03 -2.95 -8.73
C GLU A 23 -4.15 -3.93 -7.55
N VAL A 24 -5.27 -4.66 -7.46
CA VAL A 24 -5.46 -5.66 -6.40
C VAL A 24 -4.41 -6.77 -6.45
N MET A 25 -4.00 -7.20 -7.63
CA MET A 25 -2.94 -8.22 -7.77
C MET A 25 -1.56 -7.69 -7.41
N GLU A 26 -1.28 -6.41 -7.65
CA GLU A 26 -0.05 -5.74 -7.22
C GLU A 26 0.01 -5.66 -5.70
N ASP A 27 -1.08 -5.22 -5.04
CA ASP A 27 -1.19 -5.19 -3.58
C ASP A 27 -0.97 -6.58 -2.96
N LEU A 28 -1.65 -7.62 -3.48
CA LEU A 28 -1.51 -9.00 -3.01
C LEU A 28 -0.08 -9.51 -3.16
N LYS A 29 0.60 -9.13 -4.25
CA LYS A 29 1.99 -9.52 -4.49
C LYS A 29 2.93 -8.85 -3.50
N GLU A 30 2.73 -7.56 -3.24
CA GLU A 30 3.52 -6.82 -2.25
C GLU A 30 3.36 -7.43 -0.85
N ASP A 31 2.13 -7.72 -0.43
CA ASP A 31 1.84 -8.37 0.84
C ASP A 31 2.51 -9.75 0.93
N MET A 32 2.42 -10.57 -0.13
CA MET A 32 3.05 -11.88 -0.14
C MET A 32 4.58 -11.78 -0.01
N LEU A 33 5.20 -10.83 -0.72
CA LEU A 33 6.65 -10.60 -0.62
C LEU A 33 7.03 -10.15 0.79
N ALA A 34 6.31 -9.18 1.34
CA ALA A 34 6.53 -8.67 2.70
C ALA A 34 6.39 -9.78 3.76
N LEU A 35 5.35 -10.61 3.67
CA LEU A 35 5.09 -11.71 4.60
C LEU A 35 6.10 -12.85 4.48
N SER A 36 6.67 -13.06 3.29
CA SER A 36 7.69 -14.11 3.07
C SER A 36 9.08 -13.72 3.58
N SER A 37 9.31 -12.43 3.88
CA SER A 37 10.61 -11.91 4.29
C SER A 37 10.71 -11.83 5.81
N GLN A 38 11.48 -12.74 6.42
CA GLN A 38 11.71 -12.73 7.87
C GLN A 38 12.37 -11.42 8.34
N ASP A 39 13.33 -10.90 7.56
CA ASP A 39 14.01 -9.63 7.84
C ASP A 39 13.01 -8.46 7.88
N TYR A 40 12.05 -8.43 6.95
CA TYR A 40 11.00 -7.40 6.95
C TYR A 40 10.12 -7.51 8.20
N ILE A 41 9.69 -8.72 8.56
CA ILE A 41 8.89 -8.97 9.76
C ILE A 41 9.65 -8.55 11.03
N ASP A 42 10.95 -8.83 11.11
CA ASP A 42 11.76 -8.45 12.27
C ASP A 42 11.98 -6.94 12.34
N SER A 43 12.15 -6.25 11.20
CA SER A 43 12.21 -4.79 11.15
C SER A 43 10.93 -4.11 11.67
N ILE A 44 9.75 -4.71 11.43
CA ILE A 44 8.47 -4.22 11.97
C ILE A 44 8.44 -4.39 13.50
N LYS A 45 8.91 -5.54 14.00
CA LYS A 45 8.95 -5.79 15.45
C LYS A 45 9.89 -4.81 16.15
N GLU A 46 11.06 -4.57 15.57
CA GLU A 46 12.03 -3.59 16.05
C GLU A 46 11.44 -2.19 16.06
N SER A 47 10.89 -1.73 14.93
CA SER A 47 10.26 -0.41 14.82
C SER A 47 9.13 -0.19 15.84
N ARG A 48 8.31 -1.22 16.08
CA ARG A 48 7.24 -1.17 17.10
C ARG A 48 7.79 -1.11 18.52
N LYS A 49 8.92 -1.76 18.79
CA LYS A 49 9.60 -1.71 20.08
C LYS A 49 10.21 -0.33 20.29
N ASP A 50 10.93 0.19 19.31
CA ASP A 50 11.55 1.51 19.36
C ASP A 50 10.52 2.61 19.60
N TYR A 51 9.38 2.57 18.90
CA TYR A 51 8.29 3.50 19.13
C TYR A 51 7.78 3.47 20.59
N LYS A 52 7.57 2.26 21.15
CA LYS A 52 7.14 2.09 22.55
C LYS A 52 8.17 2.57 23.57
N GLU A 53 9.46 2.46 23.23
CA GLU A 53 10.58 2.93 24.05
C GLU A 53 10.85 4.43 23.85
N GLY A 54 10.07 5.13 23.02
CA GLY A 54 10.26 6.55 22.73
C GLY A 54 11.45 6.84 21.81
N LYS A 55 12.00 5.83 21.14
CA LYS A 55 13.11 5.94 20.19
C LYS A 55 12.61 6.26 18.79
N PHE A 56 11.85 7.34 18.67
CA PHE A 56 11.45 7.90 17.38
C PHE A 56 11.82 9.37 17.33
N LYS A 57 11.83 9.92 16.12
CA LYS A 57 11.99 11.36 15.89
C LYS A 57 10.70 11.87 15.30
N ASN A 58 10.29 13.07 15.70
CA ASN A 58 9.23 13.77 15.02
C ASN A 58 9.75 14.26 13.66
N LEU A 59 8.83 14.56 12.76
CA LEU A 59 9.20 15.01 11.42
C LEU A 59 9.97 16.34 11.50
N GLU A 60 9.58 17.21 12.42
CA GLU A 60 10.20 18.50 12.73
C GLU A 60 11.63 18.35 13.27
N ASP A 61 11.95 17.21 13.92
CA ASP A 61 13.31 16.95 14.41
C ASP A 61 14.29 16.60 13.28
N ILE A 62 13.77 16.28 12.09
CA ILE A 62 14.54 15.84 10.91
C ILE A 62 14.50 16.92 9.82
N LEU A 63 13.37 17.59 9.65
CA LEU A 63 13.23 18.71 8.74
C LEU A 63 13.58 19.99 9.50
N ASN A 64 14.72 20.59 9.19
CA ASN A 64 15.12 21.92 9.69
C ASN A 64 14.18 23.01 9.13
N VAL A 65 12.93 23.08 9.59
CA VAL A 65 11.95 24.12 9.23
C VAL A 65 11.73 25.07 10.40
#